data_AF-A0A608L4H7-F1
#
_entry.id   AF-A0A608L4H7-F1
#
_cell.length_a   1.000
_cell.length_b   1.000
_cell.length_c   1.000
_cell.angle_alpha   90.00
_cell.angle_beta   90.00
_cell.angle_gamma   90.00
#
_symmetry.space_group_name_H-M   'P 1'
#
loop_
_entity.id
_entity.type
_entity.pdbx_description
1 polymer ?
#
loop_
_entity_poly.entity_id
_entity_poly.type
_entity_poly.pdbx_seq_one_letter_code
_entity_poly.pdbx_strand_id
1 'polypeptide(L)' 'MDDIDRASEMEAQFTERSLAEHQHRVHHPVPVTAVRDCEDCGCVIPPERLAAIPGAVCCVDCQTLREARRVAQRL' A
#
# COMPACT_ATOMS: atom_id res chain seq x y z
N MET A 1 28.61 -23.31 13.24
CA MET A 1 27.92 -22.05 12.91
C MET A 1 28.24 -21.11 14.03
N ASP A 2 29.08 -20.11 13.76
CA ASP A 2 29.48 -19.13 14.77
C ASP A 2 28.36 -18.10 14.99
N ASP A 3 28.46 -17.28 16.02
CA ASP A 3 27.48 -16.25 16.32
C ASP A 3 27.29 -15.26 15.15
N ILE A 4 28.33 -15.05 14.35
CA ILE A 4 28.27 -14.25 13.12
C ILE A 4 27.38 -14.92 12.07
N ASP A 5 27.52 -16.22 11.84
CA ASP A 5 26.68 -16.95 10.87
C ASP A 5 25.20 -16.90 11.28
N ARG A 6 24.93 -17.06 12.58
CA ARG A 6 23.56 -17.01 13.13
C ARG A 6 22.97 -15.60 13.03
N ALA A 7 23.76 -14.57 13.28
CA ALA A 7 23.34 -13.17 13.11
C ALA A 7 22.96 -12.88 11.65
N SER A 8 23.79 -13.29 10.69
CA SER A 8 23.51 -13.12 9.26
C SER A 8 22.24 -13.86 8.82
N GLU A 9 22.00 -15.07 9.33
CA GLU A 9 20.77 -15.81 9.02
C GLU A 9 19.52 -15.09 9.55
N MET A 10 19.57 -14.53 10.76
CA MET A 10 18.46 -13.75 11.32
C MET A 10 18.18 -12.47 10.52
N GLU A 11 19.22 -11.77 10.07
CA GLU A 11 19.07 -10.58 9.24
C GLU A 11 18.47 -10.92 7.87
N ALA A 12 18.89 -12.02 7.25
CA ALA A 12 18.32 -12.51 6.00
C ALA A 12 16.83 -12.83 6.16
N GLN A 13 16.45 -13.56 7.22
CA GLN A 13 15.05 -13.88 7.53
C GLN A 13 14.20 -12.63 7.83
N PHE A 14 14.78 -11.62 8.48
CA PHE A 14 14.08 -10.37 8.76
C PHE A 14 13.84 -9.58 7.48
N THR A 15 14.86 -9.52 6.61
CA THR A 15 14.79 -8.84 5.32
C THR A 15 13.77 -9.50 4.40
N GLU A 16 13.78 -10.83 4.30
CA GLU A 16 12.83 -11.59 3.51
C GLU A 16 11.39 -11.34 3.96
N ARG A 17 11.12 -11.42 5.27
CA ARG A 17 9.79 -11.15 5.82
C ARG A 17 9.31 -9.73 5.54
N SER A 18 10.18 -8.74 5.74
CA SER A 18 9.85 -7.35 5.44
C SER A 18 9.49 -7.16 3.97
N LEU A 19 10.26 -7.77 3.06
CA LEU A 19 10.00 -7.71 1.62
C LEU A 19 8.65 -8.37 1.27
N ALA A 20 8.38 -9.55 1.81
CA ALA A 20 7.14 -10.28 1.58
C ALA A 20 5.92 -9.47 2.06
N GLU A 21 5.96 -8.91 3.27
CA GLU A 21 4.88 -8.06 3.78
C GLU A 21 4.61 -6.84 2.89
N HIS A 22 5.67 -6.22 2.36
CA HIS A 22 5.52 -5.11 1.42
C HIS A 22 4.86 -5.53 0.11
N GLN A 23 5.18 -6.72 -0.41
CA GLN A 23 4.55 -7.28 -1.62
C GLN A 23 3.07 -7.63 -1.42
N HIS A 24 2.70 -8.16 -0.25
CA HIS A 24 1.32 -8.53 0.05
C HIS A 24 0.36 -7.33 0.20
N ARG A 25 0.87 -6.12 0.43
CA ARG A 25 0.07 -4.89 0.54
C ARG A 25 -0.31 -4.28 -0.82
N VAL A 26 0.11 -4.87 -1.92
CA VAL A 26 -0.20 -4.36 -3.27
C VAL A 26 -1.63 -4.76 -3.64
N HIS A 27 -2.53 -3.77 -3.70
CA HIS A 27 -3.86 -3.99 -4.26
C HIS A 27 -3.74 -4.33 -5.75
N HIS A 28 -4.48 -5.36 -6.17
CA HIS A 28 -4.46 -5.80 -7.56
C HIS A 28 -5.08 -4.70 -8.45
N PRO A 29 -4.43 -4.36 -9.56
CA PRO A 29 -4.96 -3.38 -10.50
C PRO A 29 -6.31 -3.87 -11.01
N VAL A 30 -7.31 -2.99 -10.98
CA VAL A 30 -8.60 -3.26 -11.63
C VAL A 30 -8.61 -2.65 -13.03
N PRO A 31 -9.35 -3.26 -13.98
CA PRO A 31 -9.56 -2.62 -15.27
C PRO A 31 -10.23 -1.26 -15.08
N VAL A 32 -9.91 -0.30 -15.95
CA VAL A 32 -10.44 1.08 -15.89
C VAL A 32 -11.97 1.13 -16.00
N THR A 33 -12.58 0.08 -16.57
CA THR A 33 -14.04 -0.10 -16.67
C THR A 33 -14.69 -0.64 -15.40
N ALA A 34 -13.90 -1.02 -14.38
CA ALA A 34 -14.42 -1.51 -13.12
C ALA A 34 -14.93 -0.34 -12.25
N VAL A 35 -16.09 -0.54 -11.64
CA VAL A 35 -16.58 0.31 -10.55
C VAL A 35 -15.93 -0.18 -9.26
N ARG A 36 -15.26 0.72 -8.54
CA ARG A 36 -14.67 0.45 -7.23
C ARG A 36 -15.15 1.50 -6.25
N ASP A 37 -15.61 1.07 -5.08
CA ASP A 37 -15.92 1.94 -3.95
C ASP A 37 -14.65 2.30 -3.17
N CYS A 38 -14.64 3.49 -2.60
CA CYS A 38 -13.58 3.94 -1.71
C CYS A 38 -13.72 3.29 -0.34
N GLU A 39 -12.62 2.74 0.17
CA GLU A 39 -12.58 2.04 1.46
C GLU A 39 -12.88 2.92 2.69
N ASP A 40 -12.79 4.26 2.57
CA ASP A 40 -13.08 5.18 3.68
C ASP A 40 -14.51 5.76 3.64
N CYS A 41 -14.91 6.35 2.51
CA CYS A 41 -16.20 7.05 2.36
C CYS A 41 -17.32 6.15 1.80
N GLY A 42 -16.99 5.00 1.22
CA GLY A 42 -17.92 4.17 0.42
C GLY A 42 -18.34 4.80 -0.91
N CYS A 43 -17.80 5.97 -1.26
CA CYS A 43 -18.11 6.68 -2.49
C CYS A 43 -17.43 6.04 -3.71
N VAL A 44 -18.10 6.06 -4.87
CA VAL A 44 -17.54 5.47 -6.09
C VAL A 44 -16.28 6.23 -6.52
N ILE A 45 -15.19 5.51 -6.74
CA ILE A 45 -13.94 6.06 -7.23
C ILE A 45 -14.14 6.43 -8.72
N PRO A 46 -13.86 7.68 -9.12
CA PRO A 46 -14.08 8.12 -10.49
C PRO A 46 -13.20 7.32 -11.47
N PRO A 47 -13.70 6.99 -12.67
CA PRO A 47 -12.96 6.19 -13.65
C PRO A 47 -11.67 6.87 -14.10
N GLU A 48 -11.62 8.21 -14.12
CA GLU A 48 -10.41 8.99 -14.40
C GLU A 48 -9.29 8.69 -13.39
N ARG A 49 -9.65 8.46 -12.12
CA ARG A 49 -8.72 8.09 -11.06
C ARG A 49 -8.21 6.66 -11.24
N LEU A 50 -9.09 5.73 -11.62
CA LEU A 50 -8.69 4.34 -11.93
C LEU A 50 -7.89 4.24 -13.24
N ALA A 51 -8.12 5.12 -14.20
CA ALA A 51 -7.32 5.24 -15.42
C ALA A 51 -5.89 5.69 -15.12
N ALA A 52 -5.73 6.70 -14.26
CA ALA A 52 -4.42 7.18 -13.83
C ALA A 52 -3.72 6.21 -12.87
N ILE A 53 -4.48 5.60 -11.96
CA ILE A 53 -3.98 4.69 -10.92
C ILE A 53 -4.93 3.48 -10.79
N PRO A 54 -4.70 2.40 -11.55
CA PRO A 54 -5.58 1.21 -11.56
C PRO A 54 -5.73 0.50 -10.21
N GLY A 55 -4.79 0.72 -9.28
CA GLY A 55 -4.83 0.19 -7.92
C GLY A 55 -5.39 1.16 -6.87
N ALA A 56 -6.00 2.29 -7.27
CA ALA A 56 -6.54 3.24 -6.31
C ALA A 56 -7.67 2.62 -5.49
N VAL A 57 -7.56 2.68 -4.17
CA VAL A 57 -8.54 2.14 -3.21
C VAL A 57 -9.35 3.20 -2.48
N CYS A 58 -9.02 4.47 -2.70
CA CYS A 58 -9.70 5.60 -2.09
C CYS A 58 -9.99 6.71 -3.10
N CYS A 59 -11.04 7.49 -2.84
CA CYS A 59 -11.31 8.71 -3.58
C CYS A 59 -10.22 9.76 -3.33
N VAL A 60 -10.17 10.79 -4.18
CA VAL A 60 -9.16 11.86 -4.11
C VAL A 60 -9.20 12.59 -2.76
N ASP A 61 -10.39 12.86 -2.24
CA ASP A 61 -10.57 13.56 -0.97
C ASP A 61 -10.03 12.74 0.22
N CYS A 62 -10.42 11.46 0.29
CA CYS A 62 -9.96 10.57 1.35
C CYS A 62 -8.45 10.32 1.26
N GLN A 63 -7.91 10.19 0.04
CA GLN A 63 -6.46 10.10 -0.17
C GLN A 63 -5.73 11.35 0.35
N THR A 64 -6.25 12.54 0.05
CA THR A 64 -5.68 13.81 0.51
C THR A 64 -5.65 13.89 2.04
N LEU A 65 -6.73 13.46 2.69
CA LEU A 65 -6.81 13.41 4.16
C LEU A 65 -5.80 12.42 4.77
N ARG A 66 -5.63 11.23 4.17
CA ARG A 66 -4.63 10.24 4.61
C ARG A 66 -3.21 10.79 4.50
N GLU A 67 -2.89 11.46 3.40
CA GLU A 67 -1.58 12.07 3.17
C GLU A 67 -1.31 13.21 4.16
N ALA A 68 -2.29 14.10 4.39
CA ALA A 68 -2.18 15.18 5.37
C ALA A 68 -1.91 14.64 6.79
N ARG A 69 -2.62 13.58 7.21
CA ARG A 69 -2.36 12.92 8.50
C ARG A 69 -0.95 12.32 8.57
N ARG A 70 -0.48 11.67 7.50
CA ARG A 70 0.86 11.08 7.45
C ARG A 70 1.96 12.13 7.56
N VAL A 71 1.77 13.31 6.95
CA VAL A 71 2.69 14.44 7.07
C VAL A 71 2.68 14.97 8.50
N ALA A 72 1.50 15.17 9.09
CA ALA A 72 1.38 15.63 10.48
C ALA A 72 2.02 14.68 11.50
N GLN A 73 1.99 13.36 11.25
CA GLN A 73 2.61 12.34 12.13
C GLN A 73 4.13 12.21 11.98
N ARG A 74 4.74 12.90 11.02
CA ARG A 74 6.19 12.90 10.80
C ARG A 74 6.90 14.09 11.44
N LEU A 75 6.15 15.05 11.98
CA LEU A 75 6.65 16.21 12.73
C LEU A 75 6.61 15.91 14.22
#